data_AF-A0A857VCE4-F1
#
_entry.id   AF-A0A857VCE4-F1
#
_cell.length_a   1.000
_cell.length_b   1.000
_cell.length_c   1.000
_cell.angle_alpha   90.00
_cell.angle_beta   90.00
_cell.angle_gamma   90.00
#
_symmetry.space_group_name_H-M   'P 1'
#
loop_
_entity.id
_entity.type
_entity.pdbx_description
1 polymer ?
#
loop_
_entity_poly.entity_id
_entity_poly.type
_entity_poly.pdbx_seq_one_letter_code
_entity_poly.pdbx_strand_id
1 'polypeptide(L)' 'MPRRNYPKNQPKSARMLVKPTLTTTDHDACRRKRRFATEQIARRAADTQELMSPKLELDVYYCRGCDGWHLTSRASRD' A
#
# COMPACT_ATOMS: atom_id res chain seq x y z
N MET A 1 -1.30 18.59 -56.63
CA MET A 1 -1.19 17.14 -56.31
C MET A 1 -2.26 16.79 -55.28
N PRO A 2 -3.07 15.74 -55.46
CA PRO A 2 -4.20 15.44 -54.58
C PRO A 2 -3.71 14.81 -53.27
N ARG A 3 -4.21 15.29 -52.12
CA ARG A 3 -3.93 14.71 -50.80
C ARG A 3 -4.65 13.36 -50.69
N ARG A 4 -3.88 12.27 -50.55
CA ARG A 4 -4.38 10.91 -50.28
C ARG A 4 -5.16 10.90 -48.98
N ASN A 5 -6.45 10.58 -49.08
CA ASN A 5 -7.39 10.45 -47.99
C ASN A 5 -7.26 9.02 -47.42
N TYR A 6 -6.63 8.88 -46.24
CA TYR A 6 -6.56 7.59 -45.54
C TYR A 6 -7.72 7.48 -44.54
N PRO A 7 -8.50 6.39 -44.54
CA PRO A 7 -9.59 6.18 -43.60
C PRO A 7 -9.04 5.89 -42.19
N LYS A 8 -9.44 6.72 -41.21
CA LYS A 8 -9.16 6.55 -39.78
C LYS A 8 -10.03 5.43 -39.20
N ASN A 9 -9.65 4.19 -39.43
CA ASN A 9 -10.17 3.05 -38.65
C ASN A 9 -9.30 2.87 -37.40
N GLN A 10 -9.50 3.73 -36.40
CA GLN A 10 -8.99 3.46 -35.06
C GLN A 10 -10.12 2.81 -34.25
N PRO A 11 -10.01 1.53 -33.85
CA PRO A 11 -10.88 1.02 -32.81
C PRO A 11 -10.58 1.82 -31.54
N LYS A 12 -11.57 2.59 -31.08
CA LYS A 12 -11.55 3.27 -29.79
C LYS A 12 -11.26 2.21 -28.74
N SER A 13 -10.00 2.14 -28.29
CA SER A 13 -9.61 1.42 -27.10
C SER A 13 -10.48 1.95 -25.98
N ALA A 14 -11.51 1.18 -25.63
CA ALA A 14 -12.27 1.39 -24.43
C ALA A 14 -11.29 1.19 -23.28
N ARG A 15 -10.59 2.27 -22.90
CA ARG A 15 -10.10 2.45 -21.54
C ARG A 15 -11.35 2.41 -20.69
N MET A 16 -11.75 1.20 -20.32
CA MET A 16 -12.63 0.93 -19.20
C MET A 16 -11.94 1.58 -18.01
N LEU A 17 -12.30 2.84 -17.75
CA LEU A 17 -12.02 3.54 -16.52
C LEU A 17 -12.77 2.74 -15.46
N VAL A 18 -12.10 1.74 -14.89
CA VAL A 18 -12.61 0.98 -13.75
C VAL A 18 -12.73 2.01 -12.63
N LYS A 19 -13.98 2.42 -12.38
CA LYS A 19 -14.33 3.34 -11.29
C LYS A 19 -13.77 2.72 -9.99
N PRO A 20 -13.00 3.47 -9.17
CA PRO A 20 -12.58 2.94 -7.88
C PRO A 20 -13.83 2.85 -7.00
N THR A 21 -14.37 1.65 -6.88
CA THR A 21 -15.41 1.32 -5.90
C THR A 21 -14.83 1.56 -4.51
N LEU A 22 -15.41 2.53 -3.80
CA LEU A 22 -14.98 3.12 -2.53
C LEU A 22 -15.13 2.19 -1.31
N THR A 23 -14.71 0.92 -1.38
CA THR A 23 -14.88 -0.04 -0.26
C THR A 23 -13.64 -0.85 0.09
N THR A 24 -12.44 -0.41 -0.32
CA THR A 24 -11.18 -1.16 -0.10
C THR A 24 -10.09 -0.31 0.56
N THR A 25 -10.43 0.78 1.26
CA THR A 25 -9.42 1.69 1.82
C THR A 25 -8.52 1.02 2.85
N ASP A 26 -9.03 0.06 3.62
CA ASP A 26 -8.24 -0.61 4.67
C ASP A 26 -7.25 -1.64 4.11
N HIS A 27 -7.66 -2.41 3.09
CA HIS A 27 -6.78 -3.39 2.44
C HIS A 27 -5.71 -2.75 1.56
N ASP A 28 -6.04 -1.67 0.84
CA ASP A 28 -5.04 -0.89 0.09
C ASP A 28 -4.07 -0.18 1.04
N ALA A 29 -4.55 0.31 2.19
CA ALA A 29 -3.68 0.86 3.22
C ALA A 29 -2.78 -0.22 3.85
N CYS A 30 -3.28 -1.44 4.10
CA CYS A 30 -2.42 -2.56 4.51
C CYS A 30 -1.33 -2.82 3.47
N ARG A 31 -1.70 -2.93 2.17
CA ARG A 31 -0.76 -3.22 1.09
C ARG A 31 0.35 -2.17 0.93
N ARG A 32 0.07 -0.91 1.28
CA ARG A 32 1.06 0.18 1.26
C ARG A 32 1.97 0.17 2.49
N LYS A 33 1.54 -0.41 3.62
CA LYS A 33 2.35 -0.53 4.83
C LYS A 33 3.41 -1.62 4.67
N ARG A 34 4.54 -1.47 5.36
CA ARG A 34 5.53 -2.55 5.47
C ARG A 34 4.89 -3.77 6.12
N ARG A 35 4.95 -4.91 5.43
CA ARG A 35 4.52 -6.22 5.91
C ARG A 35 5.75 -7.07 6.21
N PHE A 36 5.72 -7.75 7.34
CA PHE A 36 6.72 -8.73 7.73
C PHE A 36 6.13 -10.13 7.71
N ALA A 37 6.97 -11.11 7.33
CA ALA A 37 6.57 -12.51 7.22
C ALA A 37 6.31 -13.15 8.59
N THR A 38 7.08 -12.77 9.61
CA THR A 38 6.97 -13.32 10.97
C THR A 38 7.00 -12.20 12.01
N GLU A 39 6.44 -12.50 13.18
CA GLU A 39 6.44 -11.59 14.32
C GLU A 39 7.87 -11.18 14.73
N GLN A 40 8.81 -12.13 14.71
CA GLN A 40 10.19 -11.87 15.10
C GLN A 40 10.87 -10.85 14.19
N ILE A 41 10.60 -10.90 12.88
CA ILE A 41 11.16 -9.93 11.92
C ILE A 41 10.53 -8.56 12.16
N ALA A 42 9.22 -8.52 12.42
CA ALA A 42 8.54 -7.27 12.76
C ALA A 42 9.11 -6.65 14.05
N ARG A 43 9.28 -7.44 15.12
CA ARG A 43 9.88 -6.97 16.38
C ARG A 43 11.27 -6.39 16.18
N ARG A 44 12.15 -7.13 15.49
CA ARG A 44 13.50 -6.62 15.17
C ARG A 44 13.46 -5.31 14.38
N ALA A 45 12.52 -5.19 13.45
CA ALA A 45 12.34 -3.96 12.67
C ALA A 45 11.81 -2.80 13.54
N ALA A 46 10.91 -3.09 14.48
CA ALA A 46 10.48 -2.14 15.50
C ALA A 46 11.68 -1.68 16.33
N ASP A 47 12.42 -2.59 16.95
CA ASP A 47 13.61 -2.31 17.77
C ASP A 47 14.63 -1.44 17.02
N THR A 48 14.89 -1.77 15.74
CA THR A 48 15.83 -1.01 14.90
C THR A 48 15.32 0.41 14.66
N GLN A 49 14.02 0.59 14.47
CA GLN A 49 13.42 1.90 14.21
C GLN A 49 13.29 2.73 15.49
N GLU A 50 13.03 2.11 16.65
CA GLU A 50 13.10 2.77 17.96
C GLU A 50 14.53 3.20 18.29
N LEU A 51 15.53 2.37 17.97
CA LEU A 51 16.94 2.72 18.16
C LEU A 51 17.35 3.93 17.31
N MET A 52 16.83 4.04 16.09
CA MET A 52 17.05 5.18 15.20
C MET A 52 16.21 6.40 15.60
N SER A 53 15.11 6.21 16.33
CA SER A 53 14.15 7.24 16.70
C SER A 53 13.61 6.96 18.10
N PRO A 54 14.36 7.33 19.16
CA PRO A 54 14.03 6.95 20.54
C PRO A 54 12.73 7.59 21.08
N LYS A 55 12.14 8.53 20.33
CA LYS A 55 10.83 9.12 20.62
C LYS A 55 9.66 8.31 20.03
N LEU A 56 9.96 7.28 19.26
CA LEU A 56 8.98 6.47 18.56
C LEU A 56 8.88 5.14 19.30
N GLU A 57 7.75 4.89 19.94
CA GLU A 57 7.41 3.55 20.44
C GLU A 57 6.59 2.83 19.38
N LEU A 58 7.02 1.63 18.99
CA LEU A 58 6.42 0.80 17.96
C LEU A 58 6.00 -0.54 18.54
N ASP A 59 4.75 -0.93 18.28
CA ASP A 59 4.22 -2.24 18.61
C ASP A 59 3.98 -3.06 17.34
N VAL A 60 3.93 -4.38 17.51
CA VAL A 60 3.76 -5.34 16.44
C VAL A 60 2.37 -5.96 16.53
N TYR A 61 1.61 -5.95 15.44
CA TYR A 61 0.29 -6.59 15.38
C TYR A 61 0.13 -7.47 14.14
N TYR A 62 -0.69 -8.52 14.29
CA TYR A 62 -1.09 -9.37 13.17
C TYR A 62 -2.31 -8.78 12.46
N CYS A 63 -2.18 -8.55 11.16
CA CYS A 63 -3.29 -8.11 10.33
C CYS A 63 -3.98 -9.31 9.67
N ARG A 64 -5.26 -9.52 9.99
CA ARG A 64 -6.09 -10.59 9.41
C ARG A 64 -6.46 -10.36 7.94
N GLY A 65 -6.38 -9.12 7.45
CA GLY A 65 -6.75 -8.80 6.06
C GLY A 65 -5.64 -9.08 5.04
N CYS A 66 -4.41 -9.24 5.50
CA CYS A 66 -3.25 -9.46 4.63
C CYS A 66 -2.35 -10.58 5.17
N ASP A 67 -2.77 -11.31 6.21
CA ASP A 67 -2.03 -12.39 6.88
C ASP A 67 -0.56 -12.06 7.16
N GLY A 68 -0.34 -10.86 7.68
CA GLY A 68 0.98 -10.26 7.81
C GLY A 68 1.18 -9.57 9.13
N TRP A 69 2.45 -9.43 9.51
CA TRP A 69 2.84 -8.68 10.69
C TRP A 69 3.14 -7.24 10.30
N HIS A 70 2.57 -6.30 11.05
CA HIS A 70 2.71 -4.87 10.82
C HIS A 70 3.17 -4.15 12.08
N LEU A 71 3.76 -2.98 11.87
CA LEU A 71 4.14 -2.07 12.94
C LEU A 71 3.05 -1.01 13.11
N THR A 72 2.71 -0.73 14.35
CA THR A 72 1.89 0.41 14.72
C THR A 72 2.66 1.27 15.70
N SER A 73 2.59 2.59 15.57
CA SER A 73 3.15 3.45 16.61
C SER A 73 2.21 3.46 17.80
N ARG A 74 2.76 3.20 18.98
CA ARG A 74 2.12 3.59 20.24
C ARG A 74 2.48 5.06 20.39
N ALA A 75 1.78 5.93 19.68
CA ALA A 75 1.94 7.36 19.93
C ALA A 75 1.58 7.58 21.40
N SER A 76 2.60 7.83 22.22
CA SER A 76 2.44 8.31 23.58
C SER A 76 1.58 9.56 23.45
N ARG A 77 0.35 9.50 23.96
CA ARG A 77 -0.50 10.68 24.12
C ARG A 77 0.25 11.60 25.07
N ASP A 78 0.99 12.55 24.53
CA ASP A 78 1.45 13.76 25.23
C ASP A 78 0.26 14.70 25.41
#